data_AF-A0A176ZH93-F1
#
_entry.id   AF-A0A176ZH93-F1
#
_cell.length_a   1.000
_cell.length_b   1.000
_cell.length_c   1.000
_cell.angle_alpha   90.00
_cell.angle_beta   90.00
_cell.angle_gamma   90.00
#
_symmetry.space_group_name_H-M   'P 1'
#
loop_
_entity.id
_entity.type
_entity.pdbx_description
1 polymer ?
#
loop_
_entity_poly.entity_id
_entity_poly.type
_entity_poly.pdbx_seq_one_letter_code
_entity_poly.pdbx_strand_id
1 'polypeptide(L)' 'MFEVVLTRRKRFGWRWQVSDQSGKIFADGFERTRPAAKYHGERALFFLLSQAYLNNRSAASSED' A
#
# COMPACT_ATOMS: atom_id res chain seq x y z
N MET A 1 -1.82 -1.83 11.94
CA MET A 1 -2.75 -1.80 10.78
C MET A 1 -2.12 -0.97 9.67
N PHE A 2 -2.38 -1.30 8.39
CA PHE A 2 -1.90 -0.50 7.25
C PHE A 2 -2.96 0.50 6.81
N GLU A 3 -2.51 1.67 6.35
CA GLU A 3 -3.37 2.77 5.93
C GLU A 3 -2.89 3.36 4.61
N VAL A 4 -3.84 3.85 3.80
CA VAL A 4 -3.55 4.59 2.56
C VAL A 4 -3.69 6.09 2.84
N VAL A 5 -2.57 6.81 2.75
CA VAL A 5 -2.52 8.26 2.96
C VAL A 5 -2.45 8.97 1.62
N LEU A 6 -3.36 9.92 1.39
CA LEU A 6 -3.40 10.73 0.17
C LEU A 6 -3.03 12.19 0.48
N THR A 7 -1.94 12.66 -0.09
CA THR A 7 -1.44 14.03 0.12
C THR A 7 -1.44 14.81 -1.19
N ARG A 8 -2.15 15.94 -1.25
CA ARG A 8 -2.09 16.84 -2.41
C ARG A 8 -0.71 17.50 -2.50
N ARG A 9 -0.09 17.43 -3.68
CA ARG A 9 1.22 18.02 -3.99
C ARG A 9 1.07 18.96 -5.19
N LYS A 10 1.27 20.27 -4.98
CA LYS A 10 0.98 21.32 -5.98
C LYS A 10 1.42 20.98 -7.41
N ARG A 11 2.68 20.56 -7.62
CA ARG A 11 3.23 20.26 -8.95
C ARG A 11 2.98 18.83 -9.45
N PHE A 12 2.74 17.89 -8.54
CA PHE A 12 2.71 16.45 -8.87
C PHE A 12 1.32 15.83 -8.74
N GLY A 13 0.28 16.62 -8.48
CA GLY A 13 -1.08 16.14 -8.26
C GLY A 13 -1.27 15.60 -6.85
N TRP A 14 -1.36 14.29 -6.70
CA TRP A 14 -1.64 13.58 -5.46
C TRP A 14 -0.59 12.51 -5.22
N ARG A 15 0.13 12.61 -4.10
CA ARG A 15 0.94 11.50 -3.60
C ARG A 15 0.03 10.53 -2.86
N TRP A 16 0.17 9.24 -3.13
CA TRP A 16 -0.40 8.18 -2.30
C TRP A 16 0.72 7.43 -1.60
N GLN A 17 0.48 6.98 -0.37
CA GLN A 17 1.44 6.22 0.43
C GLN A 17 0.67 5.11 1.18
N VAL A 18 1.25 3.91 1.24
CA VAL A 18 0.82 2.84 2.14
C VAL A 18 1.79 2.83 3.31
N SER A 19 1.28 3.05 4.51
CA SER A 19 2.09 3.06 5.74
C SER A 19 1.47 2.21 6.84
N ASP A 20 2.29 1.78 7.80
CA ASP A 20 1.79 1.26 9.07
C ASP A 20 1.56 2.38 10.10
N GLN A 21 1.06 2.00 11.29
CA GLN A 21 0.82 2.91 12.41
C GLN A 21 2.10 3.56 12.97
N SER A 22 3.28 2.99 12.70
CA SER A 22 4.57 3.59 13.07
C SER A 22 5.03 4.66 12.06
N GLY A 23 4.31 4.82 10.94
CA GLY A 23 4.66 5.72 9.85
C GLY A 23 5.66 5.13 8.87
N LYS A 24 6.01 3.84 8.98
CA LYS A 24 6.88 3.18 8.00
C LYS A 24 6.13 3.05 6.68
N ILE A 25 6.77 3.50 5.60
CA ILE A 25 6.20 3.45 4.24
C ILE A 25 6.57 2.12 3.58
N PHE A 26 5.57 1.43 3.03
CA PHE A 26 5.72 0.17 2.31
C PHE A 26 5.60 0.34 0.79
N ALA A 27 4.81 1.32 0.35
CA ALA A 27 4.67 1.68 -1.06
C ALA A 27 4.27 3.15 -1.18
N ASP A 28 4.66 3.81 -2.26
CA ASP A 28 4.19 5.14 -2.59
C ASP A 28 4.20 5.42 -4.10
N GLY A 29 3.56 6.52 -4.48
CA GLY A 29 3.54 6.99 -5.86
C GLY A 29 2.82 8.32 -6.00
N PHE A 30 2.71 8.78 -7.24
CA PHE A 30 2.06 10.02 -7.60
C PHE A 30 1.04 9.81 -8.71
N GLU A 31 -0.09 10.49 -8.60
CA GLU A 31 -1.15 10.48 -9.58
C GLU A 31 -1.69 11.88 -9.83
N ARG A 32 -2.16 12.13 -11.04
CA ARG A 32 -2.69 13.46 -11.40
C ARG A 32 -3.99 13.79 -10.66
N THR A 33 -4.79 12.79 -10.31
CA THR A 33 -6.11 12.96 -9.69
C THR A 33 -6.21 12.21 -8.36
N ARG A 34 -7.09 12.69 -7.47
CA ARG A 34 -7.35 12.04 -6.18
C ARG A 34 -7.93 10.63 -6.34
N PRO A 35 -8.89 10.36 -7.24
CA PRO A 35 -9.42 9.01 -7.43
C PRO A 35 -8.36 8.03 -7.94
N ALA A 36 -7.50 8.44 -8.88
CA ALA A 36 -6.39 7.61 -9.33
C ALA A 36 -5.42 7.30 -8.17
N ALA A 37 -5.04 8.32 -7.38
CA ALA A 37 -4.18 8.12 -6.22
C ALA A 37 -4.78 7.13 -5.20
N LYS A 38 -6.10 7.24 -4.96
CA LYS A 38 -6.83 6.31 -4.09
C LYS A 38 -6.76 4.88 -4.63
N TYR A 39 -7.11 4.68 -5.90
CA TYR A 39 -7.09 3.37 -6.54
C TYR A 39 -5.70 2.71 -6.47
N HIS A 40 -4.65 3.45 -6.84
CA HIS A 40 -3.29 2.93 -6.82
C HIS A 40 -2.80 2.61 -5.40
N GLY A 41 -3.11 3.46 -4.42
CA GLY A 41 -2.81 3.19 -3.02
C GLY A 41 -3.53 1.95 -2.46
N GLU A 42 -4.83 1.81 -2.73
CA GLU A 42 -5.62 0.65 -2.32
C GLU A 42 -5.17 -0.63 -3.02
N ARG A 43 -4.83 -0.55 -4.32
CA ARG A 43 -4.26 -1.67 -5.07
C ARG A 43 -2.91 -2.12 -4.51
N ALA A 44 -2.04 -1.19 -4.14
CA ALA A 44 -0.77 -1.50 -3.50
C ALA A 44 -0.97 -2.18 -2.13
N LEU A 45 -1.91 -1.68 -1.33
CA LEU A 45 -2.29 -2.31 -0.06
C LEU A 45 -2.81 -3.74 -0.26
N PHE A 46 -3.68 -3.96 -1.25
CA PHE A 46 -4.19 -5.29 -1.57
C PHE A 46 -3.06 -6.28 -1.91
N PHE A 47 -2.09 -5.86 -2.74
CA PHE A 47 -0.94 -6.70 -3.06
C PHE A 47 -0.09 -7.01 -1.84
N LEU A 48 0.17 -6.02 -0.97
CA LEU A 48 0.94 -6.22 0.26
C LEU A 48 0.29 -7.26 1.18
N LEU A 49 -1.03 -7.15 1.40
CA LEU A 49 -1.80 -8.10 2.21
C LEU A 49 -1.84 -9.50 1.57
N SER A 50 -1.98 -9.56 0.24
CA SER A 50 -2.00 -10.84 -0.49
C SER A 50 -0.66 -11.58 -0.39
N GLN A 51 0.46 -10.85 -0.53
CA GLN A 51 1.80 -11.43 -0.39
C GLN A 51 2.05 -11.92 1.04
N ALA A 52 1.66 -11.13 2.05
CA ALA A 52 1.78 -11.53 3.45
C ALA A 52 0.99 -12.82 3.73
N TYR A 53 -0.25 -12.92 3.21
CA TYR A 53 -1.07 -14.12 3.34
C TYR A 53 -0.42 -15.35 2.69
N LEU A 54 0.07 -15.21 1.46
CA LEU A 54 0.72 -16.31 0.75
C LEU A 54 1.98 -16.78 1.48
N ASN A 55 2.83 -15.86 1.93
CA ASN A 55 4.06 -16.19 2.66
C ASN A 55 3.77 -16.94 3.97
N ASN A 56 2.75 -16.51 4.72
CA ASN A 56 2.34 -17.19 5.95
C ASN A 56 1.83 -18.61 5.67
N ARG A 57 1.15 -18.82 4.54
CA ARG A 57 0.66 -20.14 4.13
C ARG A 57 1.80 -21.07 3.71
N SER A 58 2.81 -20.55 3.03
CA SER A 58 4.02 -21.30 2.67
C SER A 58 4.77 -21.76 3.93
N ALA A 59 4.94 -20.87 4.90
CA ALA A 59 5.61 -21.18 6.17
C ALA A 59 4.89 -22.29 6.94
N ALA A 60 3.55 -22.23 7.03
CA ALA A 60 2.75 -23.26 7.68
C ALA A 60 2.77 -24.62 6.95
N SER A 61 3.00 -24.64 5.64
CA SER A 61 3.12 -25.88 4.85
C SER A 61 4.52 -26.51 4.90
N SER A 62 5.49 -25.85 5.56
CA SER A 62 6.88 -26.32 5.66
C SER A 62 7.15 -27.10 6.96
N GLU A 63 6.13 -27.27 7.81
CA GLU A 63 6.22 -27.92 9.12
C GLU A 63 5.69 -29.37 9.14
N ASP A 64 5.35 -29.93 7.97
CA ASP A 64 4.98 -31.35 7.76
C ASP A 64 6.13 -32.13 7.09
#